data_AF-A0A1G7BVB9-F1
#
_entry.id   AF-A0A1G7BVB9-F1
#
_cell.length_a   1.000
_cell.length_b   1.000
_cell.length_c   1.000
_cell.angle_alpha   90.00
_cell.angle_beta   90.00
_cell.angle_gamma   90.00
#
_symmetry.space_group_name_H-M   'P 1'
#
loop_
_entity.id
_entity.type
_entity.pdbx_description
1 polymer ?
#
loop_
_entity_poly.entity_id
_entity_poly.type
_entity_poly.pdbx_seq_one_letter_code
_entity_poly.pdbx_strand_id
1 'polypeptide(L)'
;MKLFIPFLLALLVLSCASETEQKSLNQIAEIYKAKTAYSKGFNSNVGEKTIRNFKITASESKLLDSLRPELSSSNIALLVYEGFTSEEKETYDEIKVDILNLKKDTASFVFQLPVLEKLSKKSTAFKQFSENILLRKYNLLDSIKNAADFKTPISKSIEDLMQKNEAVFGELITYCPISLAETEDEISGIYQYRGLFIYKNDAIPYLVAVDATEGKDKMIGYKINK
;
A
#
# COMPACT_ATOMS: atom_id res chain seq x y z
N MET A 1 49.60 13.72 34.54
CA MET A 1 48.22 13.19 34.57
C MET A 1 47.60 13.39 33.19
N LYS A 2 47.44 12.31 32.41
CA LYS A 2 46.75 12.34 31.12
C LYS A 2 45.28 12.01 31.39
N LEU A 3 44.39 12.97 31.11
CA LEU A 3 42.95 12.81 31.26
C LEU A 3 42.45 11.95 30.09
N PHE A 4 42.18 10.67 30.38
CA PHE A 4 41.48 9.78 29.46
C PHE A 4 39.99 10.16 29.47
N ILE A 5 39.53 10.86 28.44
CA ILE A 5 38.12 10.89 28.06
C ILE A 5 37.98 10.05 26.80
N PRO A 6 37.47 8.81 26.91
CA PRO A 6 36.78 8.25 25.77
C PRO A 6 35.54 7.51 26.24
N PHE A 7 34.36 8.14 26.25
CA PHE A 7 33.08 7.41 26.14
C PHE A 7 31.90 8.38 25.91
N LEU A 8 31.93 9.17 24.85
CA LEU A 8 30.75 9.91 24.40
C LEU A 8 30.61 9.89 22.87
N LEU A 9 30.96 8.77 22.25
CA LEU A 9 30.97 8.61 20.78
C LEU A 9 30.36 7.28 20.32
N ALA A 10 29.34 6.77 21.02
CA ALA A 10 28.70 5.49 20.70
C ALA A 10 27.15 5.51 20.71
N LEU A 11 26.52 6.67 20.44
CA LEU A 11 25.05 6.76 20.28
C LEU A 11 24.61 7.69 19.15
N LEU A 12 25.46 7.88 18.14
CA LEU A 12 25.05 8.32 16.81
C LEU A 12 25.00 7.09 15.90
N VAL A 13 24.23 6.07 16.30
CA VAL A 13 23.86 5.01 15.37
C VAL A 13 22.87 5.65 14.41
N LEU A 14 23.41 6.06 13.26
CA LEU A 14 22.75 6.38 12.01
C LEU A 14 21.26 6.03 12.04
N SER A 15 20.42 7.00 12.41
CA SER A 15 18.96 6.97 12.22
C SER A 15 18.62 7.14 10.74
N CYS A 16 19.43 6.58 9.84
CA CYS A 16 19.12 6.47 8.43
C CYS A 16 18.16 5.29 8.24
N ALA A 17 17.24 5.44 7.30
CA ALA A 17 16.40 4.36 6.83
C ALA A 17 17.34 3.28 6.30
N SER A 18 16.99 2.02 6.53
CA SER A 18 17.59 0.93 5.79
C SER A 18 17.33 1.11 4.29
N GLU A 19 18.02 0.35 3.45
CA GLU A 19 17.77 0.37 2.02
C GLU A 19 16.33 -0.02 1.66
N THR A 20 15.74 -0.98 2.39
CA THR A 20 14.37 -1.45 2.21
C THR A 20 13.32 -0.44 2.68
N GLU A 21 13.55 0.19 3.83
CA GLU A 21 12.75 1.32 4.30
C GLU A 21 12.80 2.48 3.29
N GLN A 22 13.99 2.86 2.83
CA GLN A 22 14.17 3.95 1.86
C GLN A 22 13.53 3.64 0.51
N LYS A 23 13.61 2.40 0.04
CA LYS A 23 12.93 1.96 -1.18
C LYS A 23 11.42 2.12 -1.07
N SER A 24 10.86 1.77 0.08
CA SER A 24 9.42 1.93 0.36
C SER A 24 9.02 3.40 0.32
N LEU A 25 9.81 4.28 0.94
CA LEU A 25 9.60 5.73 0.90
C LEU A 25 9.64 6.27 -0.52
N ASN A 26 10.62 5.87 -1.33
CA ASN A 26 10.75 6.29 -2.72
C ASN A 26 9.54 5.82 -3.56
N GLN A 27 9.10 4.59 -3.37
CA GLN A 27 7.92 4.06 -4.06
C GLN A 27 6.66 4.88 -3.71
N ILE A 28 6.48 5.22 -2.44
CA ILE A 28 5.36 6.06 -1.98
C ILE A 28 5.46 7.47 -2.57
N ALA A 29 6.65 8.07 -2.58
CA ALA A 29 6.89 9.36 -3.21
C ALA A 29 6.54 9.35 -4.70
N GLU A 30 6.88 8.28 -5.42
CA GLU A 30 6.59 8.13 -6.84
C GLU A 30 5.09 7.93 -7.15
N ILE A 31 4.43 7.05 -6.39
CA ILE A 31 2.99 6.75 -6.50
C ILE A 31 2.17 8.01 -6.26
N TYR A 32 2.44 8.69 -5.14
CA TYR A 32 1.64 9.82 -4.71
C TYR A 32 2.14 11.16 -5.21
N LYS A 33 3.26 11.22 -5.94
CA LYS A 33 3.95 12.48 -6.28
C LYS A 33 4.13 13.35 -5.04
N ALA A 34 4.63 12.72 -3.98
CA ALA A 34 4.71 13.28 -2.64
C ALA A 34 6.18 13.40 -2.20
N LYS A 35 6.44 14.32 -1.28
CA LYS A 35 7.66 14.31 -0.48
C LYS A 35 7.45 13.41 0.73
N THR A 36 8.35 12.45 0.91
CA THR A 36 8.32 11.52 2.04
C THR A 36 9.43 11.81 3.05
N ALA A 37 9.10 11.71 4.33
CA ALA A 37 10.05 11.67 5.44
C ALA A 37 9.68 10.52 6.37
N TYR A 38 10.61 10.09 7.23
CA TYR A 38 10.35 9.06 8.22
C TYR A 38 11.02 9.39 9.55
N SER A 39 10.56 8.72 10.61
CA SER A 39 11.22 8.68 11.90
C SER A 39 10.94 7.34 12.57
N LYS A 40 11.90 6.85 13.34
CA LYS A 40 11.73 5.66 14.20
C LYS A 40 11.51 6.11 15.63
N GLY A 41 10.61 5.47 16.35
CA GLY A 41 10.30 5.84 17.72
C GLY A 41 9.87 4.66 18.57
N PHE A 42 9.74 4.90 19.87
CA PHE A 42 9.11 3.96 20.79
C PHE A 42 8.27 4.73 21.80
N ASN A 43 7.19 4.11 22.27
CA ASN A 43 6.41 4.58 23.41
C ASN A 43 6.55 3.56 24.54
N SER A 44 6.84 4.04 25.75
CA SER A 44 7.06 3.18 26.91
C SER A 44 6.43 3.82 28.14
N ASN A 45 5.37 3.22 28.66
CA ASN A 45 4.75 3.59 29.93
C ASN A 45 5.14 2.57 31.01
N VAL A 46 5.23 3.02 32.27
CA VAL A 46 5.58 2.16 33.40
C VAL A 46 4.50 1.08 33.56
N GLY A 47 4.90 -0.19 33.45
CA GLY A 47 4.00 -1.34 33.56
C GLY A 47 3.34 -1.78 32.24
N GLU A 48 3.61 -1.09 31.13
CA GLU A 48 3.10 -1.45 29.80
C GLU A 48 4.22 -1.97 28.88
N LYS A 49 3.83 -2.72 27.84
CA LYS A 49 4.75 -3.16 26.80
C LYS A 49 5.27 -1.93 26.04
N THR A 50 6.58 -1.85 25.80
CA THR A 50 7.16 -0.87 24.87
C THR A 50 6.64 -1.10 23.45
N ILE A 51 6.07 -0.05 22.84
CA ILE A 51 5.56 -0.06 21.46
C ILE A 51 6.56 0.64 20.55
N ARG A 52 7.21 -0.10 19.65
CA ARG A 52 8.15 0.42 18.65
C ARG A 52 7.39 0.79 17.38
N ASN A 53 7.66 1.97 16.84
CA ASN A 53 6.95 2.48 15.67
C ASN A 53 7.88 2.99 14.58
N PHE A 54 7.49 2.71 13.33
CA PHE A 54 8.01 3.36 12.14
C PHE A 54 7.00 4.39 11.66
N LYS A 55 7.35 5.67 11.72
CA LYS A 55 6.50 6.75 11.24
C LYS A 55 6.95 7.19 9.86
N ILE A 56 6.01 7.28 8.93
CA ILE A 56 6.16 7.93 7.63
C ILE A 56 5.31 9.21 7.58
N THR A 57 5.86 10.26 7.00
CA THR A 57 5.14 11.49 6.66
C THR A 57 5.15 11.67 5.14
N ALA A 58 3.97 11.74 4.53
CA ALA A 58 3.79 12.09 3.13
C ALA A 58 3.24 13.52 3.02
N SER A 59 3.84 14.33 2.16
CA SER A 59 3.54 15.76 2.06
C SER A 59 3.67 16.27 0.63
N GLU A 60 3.24 17.51 0.39
CA GLU A 60 3.44 18.22 -0.89
C GLU A 60 2.83 17.48 -2.10
N SER A 61 1.72 16.77 -1.91
CA SER A 61 1.06 16.01 -2.96
C SER A 61 -0.36 16.52 -3.24
N LYS A 62 -0.57 17.02 -4.46
CA LYS A 62 -1.91 17.36 -4.96
C LYS A 62 -2.82 16.13 -5.05
N LEU A 63 -2.24 14.95 -5.26
CA LEU A 63 -3.01 13.71 -5.34
C LEU A 63 -3.51 13.29 -3.96
N LEU A 64 -2.67 13.38 -2.92
CA LEU A 64 -3.12 13.08 -1.56
C LEU A 64 -4.18 14.07 -1.09
N ASP A 65 -4.07 15.35 -1.47
CA ASP A 65 -5.06 16.39 -1.15
C ASP A 65 -6.44 16.14 -1.80
N SER A 66 -6.50 15.37 -2.91
CA SER A 66 -7.77 15.02 -3.58
C SER A 66 -8.38 13.70 -3.10
N LEU A 67 -7.66 12.95 -2.27
CA LEU A 67 -8.09 11.67 -1.73
C LEU A 67 -8.54 11.79 -0.28
N ARG A 68 -9.36 10.84 0.16
CA ARG A 68 -9.70 10.69 1.58
C ARG A 68 -8.47 10.19 2.35
N PRO A 69 -7.95 10.93 3.36
CA PRO A 69 -6.72 10.55 4.07
C PRO A 69 -6.79 9.19 4.74
N GLU A 70 -7.96 8.75 5.20
CA GLU A 70 -8.13 7.43 5.84
C GLU A 70 -7.81 6.29 4.87
N LEU A 71 -8.16 6.47 3.59
CA LEU A 71 -8.05 5.43 2.57
C LEU A 71 -6.63 5.36 1.99
N SER A 72 -5.99 6.50 1.77
CA SER A 72 -4.61 6.58 1.26
C SER A 72 -3.59 6.22 2.33
N SER A 73 -3.82 6.59 3.61
CA SER A 73 -2.93 6.22 4.71
C SER A 73 -2.84 4.70 4.92
N SER A 74 -3.96 3.99 4.78
CA SER A 74 -4.01 2.52 4.85
C SER A 74 -3.13 1.87 3.77
N ASN A 75 -3.19 2.36 2.53
CA ASN A 75 -2.35 1.87 1.44
C ASN A 75 -0.87 2.26 1.63
N ILE A 76 -0.58 3.47 2.14
CA ILE A 76 0.78 3.90 2.48
C ILE A 76 1.39 2.96 3.54
N ALA A 77 0.65 2.67 4.61
CA ALA A 77 1.13 1.77 5.66
C ALA A 77 1.39 0.36 5.12
N LEU A 78 0.53 -0.14 4.23
CA LEU A 78 0.71 -1.42 3.58
C LEU A 78 1.96 -1.46 2.71
N LEU A 79 2.22 -0.42 1.90
CA LEU A 79 3.43 -0.32 1.08
C LEU A 79 4.71 -0.33 1.92
N VAL A 80 4.70 0.38 3.05
CA VAL A 80 5.82 0.34 4.01
C VAL A 80 6.02 -1.07 4.56
N TYR A 81 4.95 -1.70 5.07
CA TYR A 81 5.02 -3.05 5.61
C TYR A 81 5.54 -4.07 4.59
N GLU A 82 5.07 -3.99 3.35
CA GLU A 82 5.45 -4.93 2.30
C GLU A 82 6.90 -4.77 1.85
N GLY A 83 7.45 -3.56 1.97
CA GLY A 83 8.85 -3.30 1.68
C GLY A 83 9.82 -3.69 2.80
N PHE A 84 9.33 -3.86 4.04
CA PHE A 84 10.16 -4.32 5.16
C PHE A 84 10.71 -5.75 4.95
N THR A 85 11.94 -5.96 5.41
CA THR A 85 12.50 -7.30 5.59
C THR A 85 11.78 -8.05 6.71
N SER A 86 12.04 -9.35 6.85
CA SER A 86 11.51 -10.14 7.97
C SER A 86 11.99 -9.58 9.31
N GLU A 87 13.26 -9.19 9.42
CA GLU A 87 13.83 -8.61 10.64
C GLU A 87 13.20 -7.25 10.99
N GLU A 88 12.91 -6.43 9.98
CA GLU A 88 12.22 -5.15 10.18
C GLU A 88 10.78 -5.33 10.64
N LYS A 89 10.08 -6.35 10.12
CA LYS A 89 8.73 -6.73 10.57
C LYS A 89 8.69 -7.22 12.00
N GLU A 90 9.78 -7.79 12.52
CA GLU A 90 9.89 -8.16 13.95
C GLU A 90 10.30 -6.97 14.83
N THR A 91 10.92 -5.95 14.24
CA THR A 91 11.43 -4.77 14.94
C THR A 91 10.32 -3.80 15.33
N TYR A 92 9.30 -3.61 14.50
CA TYR A 92 8.23 -2.64 14.77
C TYR A 92 6.96 -3.33 15.27
N ASP A 93 6.17 -2.63 16.10
CA ASP A 93 4.83 -3.06 16.50
C ASP A 93 3.75 -2.39 15.63
N GLU A 94 4.00 -1.16 15.20
CA GLU A 94 3.07 -0.36 14.39
C GLU A 94 3.76 0.54 13.35
N ILE A 95 3.03 0.87 12.28
CA ILE A 95 3.38 1.92 11.32
C ILE A 95 2.46 3.12 11.53
N LYS A 96 3.05 4.31 11.68
CA LYS A 96 2.32 5.57 11.75
C LYS A 96 2.40 6.30 10.42
N VAL A 97 1.27 6.81 9.95
CA VAL A 97 1.20 7.56 8.69
C VAL A 97 0.66 8.95 8.97
N ASP A 98 1.48 9.96 8.70
CA ASP A 98 1.08 11.36 8.68
C ASP A 98 0.93 11.82 7.23
N ILE A 99 -0.23 12.36 6.89
CA ILE A 99 -0.46 13.04 5.61
C ILE A 99 -0.57 14.53 5.89
N LEU A 100 0.38 15.31 5.38
CA LEU A 100 0.41 16.76 5.51
C LEU A 100 -0.06 17.40 4.19
N ASN A 101 -1.24 17.99 4.21
CA ASN A 101 -1.81 18.62 3.01
C ASN A 101 -1.07 19.90 2.61
N LEU A 102 -1.37 20.46 1.44
CA LEU A 102 -0.73 21.72 0.98
C LEU A 102 -1.05 22.94 1.87
N LYS A 103 -2.13 22.86 2.66
CA LYS A 103 -2.52 23.88 3.66
C LYS A 103 -1.84 23.70 5.02
N LYS A 104 -0.99 22.67 5.17
CA LYS A 104 -0.29 22.30 6.40
C LYS A 104 -1.16 21.69 7.51
N ASP A 105 -2.35 21.20 7.18
CA ASP A 105 -3.12 20.35 8.09
C ASP A 105 -2.56 18.93 8.06
N THR A 106 -2.50 18.28 9.23
CA THR A 106 -1.99 16.91 9.38
C THR A 106 -3.14 15.97 9.71
N ALA A 107 -3.26 14.89 8.94
CA ALA A 107 -4.06 13.72 9.31
C ALA A 107 -3.12 12.58 9.71
N SER A 108 -3.30 12.02 10.91
CA SER A 108 -2.42 10.99 11.49
C SER A 108 -3.18 9.70 11.73
N PHE A 109 -2.60 8.59 11.28
CA PHE A 109 -3.17 7.25 11.39
C PHE A 109 -2.15 6.26 11.92
N VAL A 110 -2.62 5.22 12.60
CA VAL A 110 -1.77 4.18 13.20
C VAL A 110 -2.28 2.81 12.77
N PHE A 111 -1.36 1.97 12.28
CA PHE A 111 -1.66 0.63 11.78
C PHE A 111 -0.78 -0.39 12.46
N GLN A 112 -1.41 -1.36 13.14
CA GLN A 112 -0.71 -2.45 13.81
C GLN A 112 -0.16 -3.44 12.78
N LEU A 113 1.07 -3.92 12.98
CA LEU A 113 1.70 -4.87 12.03
C LEU A 113 0.88 -6.15 11.79
N PRO A 114 0.23 -6.77 12.80
CA PRO A 114 -0.63 -7.93 12.56
C PRO A 114 -1.80 -7.67 11.62
N VAL A 115 -2.32 -6.44 11.59
CA VAL A 115 -3.38 -6.04 10.64
C VAL A 115 -2.77 -5.90 9.24
N LEU A 116 -1.62 -5.25 9.13
CA LEU A 116 -0.93 -5.07 7.84
C LEU A 116 -0.47 -6.40 7.23
N GLU A 117 -0.07 -7.38 8.05
CA GLU A 117 0.24 -8.72 7.59
C GLU A 117 -0.96 -9.39 6.90
N LYS A 118 -2.14 -9.33 7.53
CA LYS A 118 -3.38 -9.87 6.95
C LYS A 118 -3.71 -9.17 5.63
N LEU A 119 -3.63 -7.84 5.63
CA LEU A 119 -3.88 -7.03 4.43
C LEU A 119 -2.87 -7.30 3.31
N SER A 120 -1.61 -7.61 3.64
CA SER A 120 -0.58 -7.95 2.67
C SER A 120 -0.83 -9.30 2.00
N LYS A 121 -1.26 -10.33 2.77
CA LYS A 121 -1.66 -11.62 2.19
C LYS A 121 -2.79 -11.42 1.16
N LYS A 122 -3.81 -10.65 1.56
CA LYS A 122 -4.98 -10.30 0.74
C LYS A 122 -4.64 -9.42 -0.48
N SER A 123 -3.63 -8.55 -0.38
CA SER A 123 -3.21 -7.66 -1.47
C SER A 123 -2.63 -8.43 -2.68
N THR A 124 -2.22 -9.68 -2.49
CA THR A 124 -1.65 -10.53 -3.55
C THR A 124 -2.57 -10.63 -4.77
N ALA A 125 -3.87 -10.85 -4.58
CA ALA A 125 -4.82 -10.93 -5.69
C ALA A 125 -4.94 -9.60 -6.45
N PHE A 126 -4.92 -8.47 -5.75
CA PHE A 126 -4.89 -7.14 -6.36
C PHE A 126 -3.62 -6.93 -7.18
N LYS A 127 -2.44 -7.21 -6.62
CA LYS A 127 -1.16 -7.06 -7.33
C LYS A 127 -1.10 -7.94 -8.57
N GLN A 128 -1.45 -9.21 -8.44
CA GLN A 128 -1.47 -10.14 -9.57
C GLN A 128 -2.47 -9.70 -10.64
N PHE A 129 -3.64 -9.20 -10.26
CA PHE A 129 -4.60 -8.65 -11.22
C PHE A 129 -3.97 -7.50 -12.02
N SER A 130 -3.41 -6.52 -11.32
CA SER A 130 -2.83 -5.32 -11.92
C SER A 130 -1.59 -5.60 -12.76
N GLU A 131 -0.69 -6.44 -12.28
CA GLU A 131 0.54 -6.83 -12.97
C GLU A 131 0.25 -7.69 -14.20
N ASN A 132 -0.68 -8.64 -14.12
CA ASN A 132 -1.04 -9.46 -15.28
C ASN A 132 -1.68 -8.61 -16.38
N ILE A 133 -2.47 -7.59 -16.03
CA ILE A 133 -3.01 -6.63 -17.01
C ILE A 133 -1.87 -5.79 -17.61
N LEU A 134 -0.99 -5.23 -16.79
CA LEU A 134 0.15 -4.42 -17.25
C LEU A 134 1.07 -5.20 -18.19
N LEU A 135 1.35 -6.45 -17.86
CA LEU A 135 2.21 -7.34 -18.64
C LEU A 135 1.48 -8.06 -19.79
N ARG A 136 0.21 -7.73 -20.06
CA ARG A 136 -0.66 -8.39 -21.06
C ARG A 136 -0.77 -9.91 -20.91
N LYS A 137 -0.59 -10.44 -19.69
CA LYS A 137 -0.73 -11.85 -19.33
C LYS A 137 -2.17 -12.17 -18.92
N TYR A 138 -3.14 -11.85 -19.78
CA TYR A 138 -4.56 -11.96 -19.45
C TYR A 138 -4.97 -13.38 -19.08
N ASN A 139 -4.37 -14.40 -19.69
CA ASN A 139 -4.62 -15.81 -19.41
C ASN A 139 -4.37 -16.21 -17.93
N LEU A 140 -3.61 -15.43 -17.17
CA LEU A 140 -3.36 -15.69 -15.75
C LEU A 140 -4.45 -15.12 -14.83
N LEU A 141 -5.34 -14.25 -15.33
CA LEU A 141 -6.39 -13.60 -14.53
C LEU A 141 -7.44 -14.59 -13.98
N ASP A 142 -7.67 -15.71 -14.68
CA ASP A 142 -8.59 -16.73 -14.19
C ASP A 142 -8.04 -17.57 -13.03
N SER A 143 -6.73 -17.53 -12.77
CA SER A 143 -6.10 -18.27 -11.67
C SER A 143 -6.29 -17.61 -10.30
N ILE A 144 -6.47 -16.29 -10.29
CA ILE A 144 -6.53 -15.45 -9.09
C ILE A 144 -7.96 -15.21 -8.59
N LYS A 145 -8.96 -15.64 -9.36
CA LYS A 145 -10.39 -15.48 -9.05
C LYS A 145 -10.91 -16.64 -8.20
N ASN A 146 -11.87 -16.35 -7.33
CA ASN A 146 -12.66 -17.37 -6.67
C ASN A 146 -13.64 -17.99 -7.68
N ALA A 147 -13.64 -19.32 -7.81
CA ALA A 147 -14.47 -20.00 -8.79
C ALA A 147 -15.97 -19.90 -8.45
N ALA A 148 -16.34 -19.76 -7.17
CA ALA A 148 -17.73 -19.63 -6.75
C ALA A 148 -18.35 -18.28 -7.16
N ASP A 149 -17.55 -17.21 -7.11
CA ASP A 149 -18.01 -15.84 -7.39
C ASP A 149 -17.97 -15.50 -8.90
N PHE A 150 -17.13 -16.19 -9.68
CA PHE A 150 -16.97 -15.95 -11.11
C PHE A 150 -17.40 -17.15 -11.96
N LYS A 151 -18.64 -17.10 -12.46
CA LYS A 151 -19.24 -18.15 -13.31
C LYS A 151 -18.59 -18.30 -14.69
N THR A 152 -17.94 -17.26 -15.19
CA THR A 152 -17.28 -17.27 -16.51
C THR A 152 -15.83 -16.82 -16.39
N PRO A 153 -14.96 -17.24 -17.32
CA PRO A 153 -13.63 -16.66 -17.46
C PRO A 153 -13.69 -15.14 -17.67
N ILE A 154 -12.78 -14.41 -17.04
CA ILE A 154 -12.73 -12.93 -17.14
C ILE A 154 -11.65 -12.46 -18.12
N SER A 155 -10.67 -13.33 -18.41
CA SER A 155 -9.47 -13.01 -19.20
C SER A 155 -9.79 -12.30 -20.51
N LYS A 156 -10.71 -12.85 -21.31
CA LYS A 156 -11.05 -12.28 -22.62
C LYS A 156 -11.79 -10.94 -22.50
N SER A 157 -12.74 -10.83 -21.58
CA SER A 157 -13.48 -9.59 -21.36
C SER A 157 -12.59 -8.44 -20.91
N ILE A 158 -11.59 -8.73 -20.07
CA ILE A 158 -10.60 -7.74 -19.63
C ILE A 158 -9.66 -7.40 -20.77
N GLU A 159 -9.15 -8.37 -21.52
CA GLU A 159 -8.31 -8.12 -22.70
C GLU A 159 -9.01 -7.15 -23.67
N ASP A 160 -10.26 -7.44 -24.04
CA ASP A 160 -11.03 -6.61 -24.98
C ASP A 160 -11.27 -5.19 -24.43
N LEU A 161 -11.56 -5.08 -23.12
CA LEU A 161 -11.71 -3.78 -22.46
C LEU A 161 -10.40 -2.99 -22.48
N MET A 162 -9.28 -3.63 -22.18
CA MET A 162 -7.98 -2.97 -22.14
C MET A 162 -7.56 -2.51 -23.53
N GLN A 163 -7.76 -3.33 -24.58
CA GLN A 163 -7.52 -2.92 -25.97
C GLN A 163 -8.37 -1.71 -26.36
N LYS A 164 -9.66 -1.70 -25.96
CA LYS A 164 -10.55 -0.56 -26.20
C LYS A 164 -10.06 0.70 -25.48
N ASN A 165 -9.62 0.58 -24.23
CA ASN A 165 -9.08 1.71 -23.48
C ASN A 165 -7.79 2.21 -24.12
N GLU A 166 -6.89 1.33 -24.57
CA GLU A 166 -5.65 1.73 -25.22
C GLU A 166 -5.89 2.47 -26.55
N ALA A 167 -6.91 2.07 -27.30
CA ALA A 167 -7.32 2.77 -28.52
C ALA A 167 -7.81 4.21 -28.25
N VAL A 168 -8.31 4.51 -27.03
CA VAL A 168 -8.84 5.82 -26.65
C VAL A 168 -7.80 6.67 -25.92
N PHE A 169 -7.10 6.09 -24.94
CA PHE A 169 -6.24 6.79 -23.98
C PHE A 169 -4.74 6.59 -24.26
N GLY A 170 -4.39 5.84 -25.31
CA GLY A 170 -3.01 5.47 -25.63
C GLY A 170 -2.54 4.26 -24.83
N GLU A 171 -1.27 3.89 -24.97
CA GLU A 171 -0.68 2.73 -24.30
C GLU A 171 -0.81 2.77 -22.77
N LEU A 172 -1.09 1.61 -22.16
CA LEU A 172 -1.00 1.43 -20.71
C LEU A 172 0.47 1.46 -20.27
N ILE A 173 0.83 2.43 -19.43
CA ILE A 173 2.21 2.64 -18.97
C ILE A 173 2.48 1.91 -17.66
N THR A 174 1.55 2.00 -16.70
CA THR A 174 1.71 1.41 -15.37
C THR A 174 0.37 1.35 -14.63
N TYR A 175 0.38 0.84 -13.40
CA TYR A 175 -0.71 1.00 -12.46
C TYR A 175 -0.21 1.66 -11.16
N CYS A 176 -1.13 2.34 -10.46
CA CYS A 176 -0.84 3.07 -9.23
C CYS A 176 -1.85 2.67 -8.15
N PRO A 177 -1.46 1.94 -7.09
CA PRO A 177 -2.32 1.68 -5.94
C PRO A 177 -2.62 2.97 -5.19
N ILE A 178 -3.89 3.28 -4.96
CA ILE A 178 -4.30 4.57 -4.34
C ILE A 178 -4.99 4.42 -3.00
N SER A 179 -5.68 3.30 -2.76
CA SER A 179 -6.48 3.17 -1.54
C SER A 179 -6.84 1.74 -1.19
N LEU A 180 -7.03 1.51 0.10
CA LEU A 180 -7.58 0.28 0.66
C LEU A 180 -8.74 0.64 1.59
N ALA A 181 -9.86 -0.08 1.46
CA ALA A 181 -11.00 0.04 2.35
C ALA A 181 -11.49 -1.36 2.76
N GLU A 182 -11.96 -1.49 3.99
CA GLU A 182 -12.76 -2.62 4.44
C GLU A 182 -14.24 -2.20 4.43
N THR A 183 -15.10 -3.04 3.86
CA THR A 183 -16.55 -2.87 3.90
C THR A 183 -17.16 -4.13 4.48
N GLU A 184 -17.95 -3.99 5.53
CA GLU A 184 -18.70 -5.09 6.12
C GLU A 184 -20.12 -5.14 5.53
N ASP A 185 -20.59 -6.34 5.21
CA ASP A 185 -22.03 -6.63 5.12
C ASP A 185 -22.44 -7.56 6.28
N GLU A 186 -23.74 -7.89 6.38
CA GLU A 186 -24.29 -8.73 7.45
C GLU A 186 -23.71 -10.16 7.49
N ILE A 187 -22.97 -10.59 6.46
CA ILE A 187 -22.53 -11.97 6.23
C ILE A 187 -21.00 -12.10 6.26
N SER A 188 -20.27 -11.10 5.76
CA SER A 188 -18.80 -11.11 5.71
C SER A 188 -18.18 -9.72 5.42
N GLY A 189 -16.92 -9.55 5.82
CA GLY A 189 -16.11 -8.40 5.41
C GLY A 189 -15.54 -8.56 4.00
N ILE A 190 -15.37 -7.45 3.29
CA ILE A 190 -14.72 -7.37 1.97
C ILE A 190 -13.62 -6.31 2.03
N TYR A 191 -12.41 -6.68 1.58
CA TYR A 191 -11.35 -5.71 1.30
C TYR A 191 -11.45 -5.22 -0.14
N GLN A 192 -11.53 -3.90 -0.31
CA GLN A 192 -11.52 -3.22 -1.60
C GLN A 192 -10.19 -2.51 -1.81
N TYR A 193 -9.37 -3.07 -2.69
CA TYR A 193 -8.13 -2.45 -3.17
C TYR A 193 -8.45 -1.63 -4.41
N ARG A 194 -8.05 -0.35 -4.43
CA ARG A 194 -8.27 0.53 -5.57
C ARG A 194 -6.96 1.02 -6.14
N GLY A 195 -6.94 1.16 -7.46
CA GLY A 195 -5.82 1.69 -8.19
C GLY A 195 -6.25 2.57 -9.36
N LEU A 196 -5.26 3.16 -10.01
CA LEU A 196 -5.38 3.81 -11.31
C LEU A 196 -4.55 3.03 -12.32
N PHE A 197 -5.13 2.70 -13.47
CA PHE A 197 -4.35 2.34 -14.65
C PHE A 197 -3.92 3.63 -15.33
N ILE A 198 -2.61 3.83 -15.46
CA ILE A 198 -2.03 5.04 -16.03
C ILE A 198 -1.74 4.77 -17.49
N TYR A 199 -2.49 5.42 -18.36
CA TYR A 199 -2.27 5.42 -19.79
C TYR A 199 -1.48 6.66 -20.20
N LYS A 200 -1.01 6.68 -21.45
CA LYS A 200 -0.28 7.82 -22.01
C LYS A 200 -1.02 9.14 -21.88
N ASN A 201 -2.35 9.14 -22.09
CA ASN A 201 -3.15 10.36 -22.15
C ASN A 201 -4.15 10.53 -20.99
N ASP A 202 -4.35 9.50 -20.15
CA ASP A 202 -5.34 9.54 -19.07
C ASP A 202 -5.07 8.49 -17.98
N ALA A 203 -5.83 8.53 -16.89
CA ALA A 203 -5.80 7.53 -15.83
C ALA A 203 -7.21 6.97 -15.55
N ILE A 204 -7.35 5.64 -15.56
CA ILE A 204 -8.62 4.96 -15.37
C ILE A 204 -8.67 4.30 -13.99
N PRO A 205 -9.64 4.64 -13.12
CA PRO A 205 -9.75 4.01 -11.82
C PRO A 205 -10.30 2.60 -11.91
N TYR A 206 -9.74 1.72 -11.10
CA TYR A 206 -10.22 0.35 -10.95
C TYR A 206 -10.21 -0.09 -9.48
N LEU A 207 -10.95 -1.16 -9.20
CA LEU A 207 -10.99 -1.82 -7.90
C LEU A 207 -10.95 -3.34 -8.05
N VAL A 208 -10.35 -3.98 -7.06
CA VAL A 208 -10.35 -5.44 -6.85
C VAL A 208 -10.88 -5.70 -5.45
N ALA A 209 -11.86 -6.59 -5.35
CA ALA A 209 -12.48 -7.02 -4.10
C ALA A 209 -11.97 -8.41 -3.71
N VAL A 210 -11.63 -8.58 -2.44
CA VAL A 210 -11.15 -9.84 -1.85
C VAL A 210 -11.94 -10.09 -0.55
N ASP A 211 -12.34 -11.33 -0.32
CA ASP A 211 -13.02 -11.73 0.92
C ASP A 211 -12.10 -11.53 2.13
N ALA A 212 -12.59 -10.86 3.18
CA ALA A 212 -11.81 -10.57 4.38
C ALA A 212 -11.61 -11.81 5.27
N THR A 213 -12.41 -12.87 5.08
CA THR A 213 -12.30 -14.12 5.86
C THR A 213 -10.92 -14.75 5.70
N GLU A 214 -10.32 -15.19 6.79
CA GLU A 214 -9.01 -15.82 6.80
C GLU A 214 -8.93 -17.03 5.82
N GLY A 215 -7.82 -17.12 5.08
CA GLY A 215 -7.58 -18.16 4.08
C GLY A 215 -8.30 -17.97 2.73
N LYS A 216 -9.22 -17.01 2.61
CA LYS A 216 -9.89 -16.68 1.34
C LYS A 216 -9.20 -15.55 0.59
N ASP A 217 -8.04 -15.82 0.00
CA ASP A 217 -7.17 -14.77 -0.57
C ASP A 217 -7.39 -14.52 -2.07
N LYS A 218 -8.44 -15.12 -2.64
CA LYS A 218 -8.78 -14.98 -4.05
C LYS A 218 -9.72 -13.79 -4.29
N MET A 219 -9.59 -13.19 -5.46
CA MET A 219 -10.47 -12.12 -5.91
C MET A 219 -11.92 -12.63 -5.99
N ILE A 220 -12.86 -11.86 -5.44
CA ILE A 220 -14.30 -12.11 -5.48
C ILE A 220 -15.05 -11.10 -6.37
N GLY A 221 -14.39 -10.02 -6.77
CA GLY A 221 -14.97 -9.02 -7.67
C GLY A 221 -13.93 -8.06 -8.21
N TYR A 222 -14.25 -7.40 -9.33
CA TYR A 222 -13.47 -6.27 -9.84
C TYR A 222 -14.37 -5.27 -10.55
N LYS A 223 -13.87 -4.04 -10.69
CA LYS A 223 -14.50 -3.01 -11.52
C LYS A 223 -13.41 -2.14 -12.15
N ILE A 224 -13.51 -1.89 -13.45
CA ILE A 224 -12.68 -0.89 -14.15
C ILE A 224 -13.67 0.19 -14.60
N ASN A 225 -13.62 1.35 -13.96
CA ASN A 225 -14.60 2.42 -14.19
C ASN A 225 -14.20 3.21 -15.44
N LYS A 226 -15.11 3.28 -16.41
CA LYS A 226 -15.04 4.23 -17.52
C LYS A 226 -15.69 5.55 -17.11
#